data_AF-A0A351A293-F1
#
_entry.id   AF-A0A351A293-F1
#
_cell.length_a   1.000
_cell.length_b   1.000
_cell.length_c   1.000
_cell.angle_alpha   90.00
_cell.angle_beta   90.00
_cell.angle_gamma   90.00
#
_symmetry.space_group_name_H-M   'P 1'
#
loop_
_entity.id
_entity.type
_entity.pdbx_description
1 polymer ?
#
loop_
_entity_poly.entity_id
_entity_poly.type
_entity_poly.pdbx_seq_one_letter_code
_entity_poly.pdbx_strand_id
1 'polypeptide(L)' 'MALPLSIAGWGVREGAAALLWSAAGLDPAQGVAIAIAYGVVVLLSSLPGALVLFRQRR' A
#
# COMPACT_ATOMS: atom_id res chain seq x y z
N MET A 1 -7.10 -10.09 6.25
CA MET A 1 -6.76 -10.80 4.99
C MET A 1 -7.35 -10.03 3.84
N ALA A 2 -6.56 -9.65 2.83
CA ALA A 2 -7.05 -8.90 1.67
C ALA A 2 -7.68 -9.86 0.65
N LEU A 3 -8.82 -9.49 0.05
CA LEU A 3 -9.37 -10.21 -1.10
C LEU A 3 -8.34 -10.15 -2.25
N PRO A 4 -8.19 -11.21 -3.07
CA PRO A 4 -7.21 -11.29 -4.16
C PRO A 4 -7.64 -10.44 -5.38
N LEU A 5 -8.03 -9.19 -5.12
CA LEU A 5 -8.49 -8.22 -6.10
C LEU A 5 -7.34 -7.34 -6.61
N SER A 6 -6.24 -7.27 -5.87
CA SER A 6 -5.07 -6.45 -6.21
C SER A 6 -3.77 -7.02 -5.65
N ILE A 7 -2.66 -6.61 -6.25
CA ILE A 7 -1.32 -6.94 -5.78
C ILE A 7 -1.02 -6.06 -4.56
N ALA A 8 -0.76 -6.70 -3.42
CA ALA A 8 -0.44 -6.04 -2.15
C ALA A 8 -1.44 -4.95 -1.69
N GLY A 9 -2.68 -4.97 -2.21
CA GLY A 9 -3.71 -4.00 -1.86
C GLY A 9 -3.66 -2.67 -2.62
N TRP A 10 -2.76 -2.50 -3.60
CA TRP A 10 -2.67 -1.27 -4.40
C TRP A 10 -3.93 -1.04 -5.26
N GLY A 11 -4.34 0.21 -5.40
CA GLY A 11 -5.60 0.65 -5.98
C GLY A 11 -6.77 0.53 -5.01
N VAL A 12 -6.97 -0.65 -4.42
CA VAL A 12 -8.09 -0.91 -3.48
C VAL A 12 -7.93 -0.10 -2.19
N ARG A 13 -6.73 -0.06 -1.62
CA ARG A 13 -6.44 0.71 -0.40
C ARG A 13 -6.61 2.21 -0.64
N GLU A 14 -6.13 2.71 -1.77
CA GLU A 14 -6.19 4.12 -2.13
C GLU A 14 -7.64 4.55 -2.39
N GLY A 15 -8.43 3.74 -3.11
CA GLY A 15 -9.86 3.97 -3.29
C GLY A 15 -10.63 3.94 -1.96
N ALA A 16 -10.34 2.97 -1.09
CA ALA A 16 -10.92 2.92 0.25
C ALA A 16 -10.54 4.16 1.08
N ALA A 17 -9.28 4.60 1.03
CA ALA A 17 -8.83 5.79 1.75
C ALA A 17 -9.50 7.07 1.22
N ALA A 18 -9.65 7.22 -0.09
CA ALA A 18 -10.39 8.32 -0.70
C ALA A 18 -11.85 8.34 -0.24
N LEU A 19 -12.54 7.19 -0.25
CA LEU A 19 -13.92 7.06 0.19
C LEU A 19 -14.09 7.39 1.68
N LEU A 20 -13.18 6.90 2.53
CA LEU A 20 -13.21 7.16 3.98
C LEU A 20 -12.96 8.63 4.30
N TRP A 21 -12.00 9.28 3.61
CA TRP A 21 -11.75 10.71 3.79
C TRP A 21 -12.94 11.56 3.33
N SER A 22 -13.50 11.25 2.16
CA SER A 22 -14.74 11.88 1.68
C SER A 22 -15.87 11.74 2.69
N ALA A 23 -16.08 10.53 3.23
CA ALA A 23 -17.12 10.25 4.21
C ALA A 23 -16.90 10.99 5.55
N ALA A 24 -15.65 11.27 5.89
CA ALA A 24 -15.27 12.07 7.05
C ALA A 24 -15.35 13.59 6.80
N GLY A 25 -15.71 14.03 5.58
CA GLY A 25 -15.74 15.45 5.20
C GLY A 25 -14.34 16.08 5.00
N LEU A 26 -13.31 15.25 4.82
CA LEU A 26 -11.93 15.67 4.59
C LEU A 26 -11.55 15.58 3.10
N ASP A 27 -10.42 16.18 2.72
CA ASP A 27 -9.92 16.12 1.34
C ASP A 27 -9.45 14.70 0.97
N PRO A 28 -10.08 14.02 0.00
CA PRO A 28 -9.74 12.65 -0.38
C PRO A 28 -8.29 12.47 -0.82
N ALA A 29 -7.67 13.52 -1.37
CA ALA A 29 -6.26 13.48 -1.77
C ALA A 29 -5.33 13.19 -0.59
N GLN A 30 -5.67 13.65 0.63
CA GLN A 30 -4.89 13.38 1.83
C GLN A 30 -4.94 11.90 2.22
N GLY A 31 -6.12 11.28 2.18
CA GLY A 31 -6.28 9.84 2.45
C GLY A 31 -5.49 8.99 1.44
N VAL A 32 -5.56 9.35 0.15
CA VAL A 32 -4.77 8.69 -0.90
C VAL A 32 -3.26 8.87 -0.67
N ALA A 33 -2.80 10.07 -0.33
CA ALA A 33 -1.39 10.32 -0.05
C ALA A 33 -0.86 9.47 1.12
N ILE A 34 -1.64 9.36 2.20
CA ILE A 34 -1.31 8.48 3.34
C ILE A 34 -1.24 7.02 2.91
N ALA A 35 -2.21 6.55 2.12
CA ALA A 35 -2.24 5.18 1.62
C ALA A 35 -1.01 4.85 0.75
N ILE A 36 -0.60 5.77 -0.13
CA ILE A 36 0.59 5.62 -0.98
C ILE A 36 1.85 5.61 -0.12
N ALA A 37 2.01 6.58 0.80
CA ALA A 37 3.18 6.66 1.68
C ALA A 37 3.35 5.38 2.50
N TYR A 38 2.25 4.87 3.07
CA TYR A 38 2.25 3.58 3.76
C TYR A 38 2.66 2.43 2.83
N GLY A 39 2.12 2.38 1.60
CA GLY A 39 2.50 1.39 0.60
C GLY A 39 3.99 1.39 0.28
N VAL A 40 4.60 2.57 0.16
CA VAL A 40 6.05 2.72 -0.06
C VAL A 40 6.84 2.22 1.15
N VAL A 41 6.46 2.58 2.37
CA VAL A 41 7.13 2.12 3.59
C VAL A 41 7.10 0.60 3.70
N VAL A 42 5.95 -0.02 3.44
CA VAL A 42 5.82 -1.49 3.44
C VAL A 42 6.69 -2.14 2.37
N LEU A 43 6.75 -1.57 1.16
CA LEU A 43 7.60 -2.08 0.07
C LEU A 43 9.08 -1.98 0.41
N LEU A 44 9.52 -0.88 1.03
CA LEU A 44 10.91 -0.73 1.48
C LEU A 44 11.23 -1.72 2.62
N SER A 45 10.26 -1.95 3.50
CA SER A 45 10.42 -2.88 4.63
C SER A 45 10.57 -4.34 4.19
N SER A 46 10.13 -4.70 2.97
CA SER A 46 10.30 -6.04 2.41
C SER A 46 11.63 -6.26 1.68
N LEU A 47 12.44 -5.21 1.49
CA LEU A 47 13.75 -5.29 0.82
C LEU A 47 14.73 -6.29 1.46
N PRO A 48 14.87 -6.40 2.80
CA PRO A 48 15.78 -7.39 3.40
C PRO A 48 15.44 -8.82 2.97
N GLY A 49 14.15 -9.17 2.90
CA GLY A 49 13.69 -10.47 2.42
C GLY A 49 14.01 -10.68 0.93
N ALA A 50 13.79 -9.66 0.10
CA ALA A 50 14.16 -9.70 -1.31
C ALA A 50 15.67 -9.91 -1.50
N LEU A 51 16.51 -9.22 -0.72
CA LEU A 51 17.97 -9.38 -0.76
C LEU A 51 18.42 -10.80 -0.43
N VAL A 52 17.83 -11.43 0.60
CA VAL A 52 18.11 -12.83 0.94
C VAL A 52 17.72 -13.75 -0.22
N LEU A 53 16.54 -13.56 -0.79
CA LEU A 53 16.05 -14.37 -1.92
C LEU A 53 16.97 -14.25 -3.15
N PHE A 54 17.41 -13.04 -3.48
CA PHE A 54 18.33 -12.82 -4.61
C PHE A 54 19.72 -13.41 -4.37
N ARG A 55 20.20 -13.43 -3.11
CA ARG A 55 21.48 -14.05 -2.74
C ARG A 55 21.44 -15.58 -2.81
N GLN A 56 20.32 -16.21 -2.44
CA GLN A 56 20.17 -17.67 -2.49
C GLN A 56 20.05 -18.22 -3.92
N ARG A 57 19.64 -17.38 -4.88
CA ARG A 57 19.50 -17.77 -6.29
C ARG A 57 20.76 -17.58 -7.14
N ARG A 58 21.85 -17.10 -6.55
CA ARG A 58 23.18 -17.01 -7.18
C ARG A 58 24.08 -18.09 -6.61
#